data_AF-A0A2E6F773-F1
#
_entry.id   AF-A0A2E6F773-F1
#
_cell.length_a   1.000
_cell.length_b   1.000
_cell.length_c   1.000
_cell.angle_alpha   90.00
_cell.angle_beta   90.00
_cell.angle_gamma   90.00
#
_symmetry.space_group_name_H-M   'P 1'
#
loop_
_entity.id
_entity.type
_entity.pdbx_description
1 polymer ?
#
loop_
_entity_poly.entity_id
_entity_poly.type
_entity_poly.pdbx_seq_one_letter_code
_entity_poly.pdbx_strand_id
1 'polypeptide(L)'
;MGYQGPDQGYALRLCRVFRDQIRVSERENIADVERGCVQIALKRASLFGRAPVVHDLEIAYRIWGFLADEVDVGLIEERERRFEGVSEAHHYADARVLVETVRDEILMMSPGEIKDRHAADWASLLELL
;
A
#
# COMPACT_ATOMS: atom_id res chain seq x y z
N MET A 1 -11.86 21.86 0.37
CA MET A 1 -10.79 22.12 1.35
C MET A 1 -9.95 20.86 1.48
N GLY A 2 -8.68 20.93 1.07
CA GLY A 2 -7.76 19.80 1.07
C GLY A 2 -7.28 19.50 2.48
N TYR A 3 -7.64 18.33 2.99
CA TYR A 3 -6.96 17.73 4.14
C TYR A 3 -5.60 17.25 3.67
N GLN A 4 -4.58 18.10 3.69
CA GLN A 4 -3.22 17.59 3.94
C GLN A 4 -3.27 17.04 5.36
N GLY A 5 -3.59 15.74 5.48
CA GLY A 5 -3.81 15.10 6.77
C GLY A 5 -2.57 15.28 7.66
N PRO A 6 -2.72 15.74 8.92
CA PRO A 6 -1.60 15.93 9.85
C PRO A 6 -0.76 14.66 10.06
N ASP A 7 -1.30 13.50 9.67
CA ASP A 7 -0.73 12.19 9.91
C ASP A 7 0.06 11.60 8.73
N GLN A 8 0.10 12.22 7.55
CA GLN A 8 0.90 11.66 6.43
C GLN A 8 2.40 11.69 6.74
N GLY A 9 2.88 12.80 7.32
CA GLY A 9 4.27 12.92 7.76
C GLY A 9 4.63 11.94 8.89
N TYR A 10 3.66 11.56 9.72
CA TYR A 10 3.84 10.53 10.74
C TYR A 10 3.82 9.12 10.13
N ALA A 11 2.90 8.82 9.22
CA ALA A 11 2.84 7.54 8.50
C ALA A 11 4.14 7.26 7.72
N LEU A 12 4.72 8.27 7.05
CA LEU A 12 6.03 8.12 6.39
C LEU A 12 7.17 7.78 7.37
N ARG A 13 7.09 8.22 8.63
CA ARG A 13 8.06 7.79 9.66
C ARG A 13 7.90 6.31 10.00
N LEU A 14 6.67 5.80 10.00
CA LEU A 14 6.40 4.39 10.29
C LEU A 14 6.93 3.46 9.19
N CYS A 15 7.08 3.92 7.94
CA CYS A 15 7.72 3.15 6.85
C CYS A 15 9.12 2.66 7.22
N ARG A 16 9.86 3.40 8.06
CA ARG A 16 11.22 3.03 8.50
C ARG A 16 11.27 1.69 9.21
N VAL A 17 10.17 1.25 9.81
CA VAL A 17 10.06 -0.06 10.49
C VAL A 17 10.17 -1.23 9.49
N PHE A 18 9.76 -1.01 8.24
CA PHE A 18 9.67 -2.05 7.21
C PHE A 18 10.75 -1.93 6.14
N ARG A 19 11.56 -0.87 6.16
CA ARG A 19 12.49 -0.55 5.05
C ARG A 19 13.43 -1.71 4.68
N ASP A 20 13.93 -2.44 5.68
CA ASP A 20 14.84 -3.57 5.45
C ASP A 20 14.10 -4.89 5.10
N GLN A 21 12.76 -4.89 5.14
CA GLN A 21 11.90 -6.04 4.85
C GLN A 21 11.21 -5.93 3.50
N ILE A 22 11.03 -4.71 2.98
CA ILE A 22 10.34 -4.44 1.73
C ILE A 22 11.18 -4.91 0.54
N ARG A 23 10.56 -5.70 -0.34
CA ARG A 23 11.16 -6.20 -1.57
C ARG A 23 10.59 -5.49 -2.79
N VAL A 24 11.46 -4.79 -3.52
CA VAL A 24 11.16 -4.04 -4.75
C VAL A 24 11.95 -4.60 -5.94
N SER A 25 11.37 -4.54 -7.14
CA SER A 25 12.03 -4.82 -8.41
C SER A 25 13.00 -3.69 -8.76
N GLU A 26 13.89 -3.92 -9.73
CA GLU A 26 14.84 -2.91 -10.21
C GLU A 26 14.16 -1.71 -10.89
N ARG A 27 12.89 -1.85 -11.29
CA ARG A 27 12.11 -0.82 -11.99
C ARG A 27 11.27 0.02 -11.04
N GLU A 28 11.13 -0.41 -9.80
CA GLU A 28 10.30 0.26 -8.81
C GLU A 28 11.09 1.26 -7.97
N ASN A 29 10.51 2.43 -7.76
CA ASN A 29 11.07 3.44 -6.86
C ASN A 29 10.54 3.24 -5.44
N ILE A 30 11.44 3.10 -4.46
CA ILE A 30 11.05 2.91 -3.06
C ILE A 30 10.22 4.07 -2.49
N ALA A 31 10.45 5.31 -2.95
CA ALA A 31 9.69 6.48 -2.50
C ALA A 31 8.24 6.43 -3.00
N ASP A 32 8.03 5.92 -4.21
CA ASP A 32 6.70 5.68 -4.78
C ASP A 32 5.97 4.60 -4.01
N VAL A 33 6.65 3.47 -3.74
CA VAL A 33 6.15 2.38 -2.88
C VAL A 33 5.74 2.89 -1.50
N GLU A 34 6.63 3.59 -0.80
CA GLU A 34 6.35 4.17 0.51
C GLU A 34 5.16 5.15 0.44
N ARG A 35 5.11 6.04 -0.57
CA ARG A 35 4.01 7.01 -0.72
C ARG A 35 2.68 6.30 -0.95
N GLY A 36 2.63 5.36 -1.87
CA GLY A 36 1.42 4.62 -2.23
C GLY A 36 0.88 3.81 -1.05
N CYS A 37 1.75 3.05 -0.38
CA CYS A 37 1.37 2.29 0.81
C CYS A 37 0.93 3.18 1.97
N VAL A 38 1.52 4.37 2.14
CA VAL A 38 1.03 5.36 3.12
C VAL A 38 -0.39 5.81 2.79
N GLN A 39 -0.76 6.05 1.52
CA GLN A 39 -2.13 6.45 1.20
C GLN A 39 -3.14 5.34 1.52
N ILE A 40 -2.80 4.08 1.22
CA ILE A 40 -3.63 2.92 1.56
C ILE A 40 -3.77 2.76 3.08
N ALA A 41 -2.66 2.92 3.81
CA ALA A 41 -2.64 2.89 5.27
C ALA A 41 -3.51 4.00 5.89
N LEU A 42 -3.48 5.21 5.33
CA LEU A 42 -4.33 6.33 5.77
C LEU A 42 -5.81 6.07 5.48
N LYS A 43 -6.14 5.44 4.35
CA LYS A 43 -7.52 5.00 4.06
C LYS A 43 -7.99 4.02 5.12
N ARG A 44 -7.21 2.98 5.41
CA ARG A 44 -7.52 2.02 6.48
C ARG A 44 -7.70 2.70 7.84
N ALA A 45 -6.77 3.55 8.24
CA ALA A 45 -6.84 4.27 9.51
C ALA A 45 -8.14 5.08 9.65
N SER A 46 -8.56 5.70 8.56
CA SER A 46 -9.80 6.48 8.48
C SER A 46 -11.05 5.60 8.62
N LEU A 47 -11.06 4.38 8.09
CA LEU A 47 -12.15 3.41 8.29
C LEU A 47 -12.34 3.05 9.78
N PHE A 48 -11.28 3.11 10.58
CA PHE A 48 -11.32 2.87 12.02
C PHE A 48 -11.42 4.16 12.86
N GLY A 49 -11.54 5.34 12.23
CA GLY A 49 -11.69 6.62 12.94
C GLY A 49 -10.51 7.02 13.82
N ARG A 50 -9.28 6.62 13.45
CA ARG A 50 -8.06 6.86 14.25
C ARG A 50 -6.87 7.30 13.39
N ALA A 51 -5.81 7.77 14.04
CA ALA A 51 -4.51 8.00 13.42
C ALA A 51 -3.88 6.69 12.89
N PRO A 52 -3.01 6.73 11.88
CA PRO A 52 -2.33 5.56 11.33
C PRO A 52 -1.37 4.92 12.35
N VAL A 53 -1.28 3.59 12.32
CA VAL A 53 -0.40 2.76 13.14
C VAL A 53 0.41 1.82 12.26
N VAL A 54 1.41 1.14 12.84
CA VAL A 54 2.30 0.21 12.12
C VAL A 54 1.53 -0.86 11.34
N HIS A 55 0.45 -1.40 11.90
CA HIS A 55 -0.37 -2.41 11.23
C HIS A 55 -1.08 -1.91 9.96
N ASP A 56 -1.31 -0.60 9.80
CA ASP A 56 -1.90 -0.09 8.56
C ASP A 56 -0.93 -0.19 7.40
N LEU A 57 0.35 0.11 7.66
CA LEU A 57 1.40 -0.06 6.68
C LEU A 57 1.68 -1.52 6.43
N GLU A 58 1.69 -2.35 7.47
CA GLU A 58 1.84 -3.79 7.31
C GLU A 58 0.78 -4.35 6.34
N ILE A 59 -0.49 -3.96 6.53
CA ILE A 59 -1.58 -4.36 5.63
C ILE A 59 -1.32 -3.86 4.20
N ALA A 60 -0.99 -2.59 4.02
CA ALA A 60 -0.71 -2.02 2.71
C ALA A 60 0.45 -2.74 2.00
N TYR A 61 1.54 -3.03 2.71
CA TYR A 61 2.68 -3.75 2.14
C TYR A 61 2.36 -5.22 1.84
N ARG A 62 1.56 -5.89 2.69
CA ARG A 62 1.15 -7.28 2.45
C ARG A 62 0.21 -7.41 1.27
N ILE A 63 -0.73 -6.47 1.07
CA ILE A 63 -1.64 -6.49 -0.09
C ILE A 63 -0.86 -6.48 -1.41
N TRP A 64 0.22 -5.70 -1.46
CA TRP A 64 1.07 -5.55 -2.64
C TRP A 64 2.30 -6.46 -2.64
N GLY A 65 2.33 -7.48 -1.78
CA GLY A 65 3.40 -8.48 -1.77
C GLY A 65 4.80 -7.97 -1.40
N PHE A 66 4.95 -6.72 -0.95
CA PHE A 66 6.25 -6.15 -0.59
C PHE A 66 6.91 -6.87 0.60
N LEU A 67 6.13 -7.58 1.42
CA LEU A 67 6.62 -8.39 2.55
C LEU A 67 6.58 -9.91 2.28
N ALA A 68 6.22 -10.33 1.06
CA ALA A 68 6.25 -11.74 0.68
C ALA A 68 7.67 -12.15 0.28
N ASP A 69 8.03 -13.41 0.52
CA ASP A 69 9.35 -13.95 0.10
C ASP A 69 9.38 -14.25 -1.40
N GLU A 70 8.25 -14.68 -1.95
CA GLU A 70 8.04 -14.90 -3.38
C GLU A 70 6.84 -14.07 -3.84
N VAL A 71 6.96 -13.44 -5.01
CA VAL A 71 5.95 -12.55 -5.57
C VAL A 71 5.68 -12.98 -7.01
N ASP A 72 4.41 -13.10 -7.37
CA ASP A 72 3.99 -13.43 -8.72
C ASP A 72 4.36 -12.31 -9.70
N VAL A 73 4.80 -12.69 -10.91
CA VAL A 73 5.23 -11.71 -11.94
C VAL A 73 4.11 -10.75 -12.33
N GLY A 74 2.85 -11.21 -12.38
CA GLY A 74 1.71 -10.35 -12.69
C GLY A 74 1.46 -9.29 -11.61
N LEU A 75 1.78 -9.59 -10.35
CA LEU A 75 1.72 -8.58 -9.29
C LEU A 75 2.86 -7.56 -9.40
N ILE A 76 4.07 -7.99 -9.82
CA ILE A 76 5.18 -7.06 -10.09
C ILE A 76 4.80 -6.10 -11.22
N GLU A 77 4.22 -6.60 -12.31
CA GLU A 77 3.75 -5.77 -13.44
C GLU A 77 2.69 -4.75 -12.98
N GLU A 78 1.74 -5.17 -12.15
CA GLU A 78 0.73 -4.26 -11.58
C GLU A 78 1.35 -3.21 -10.66
N ARG A 79 2.37 -3.56 -9.88
CA ARG A 79 3.09 -2.61 -9.03
C ARG A 79 3.85 -1.58 -9.85
N GLU A 80 4.63 -2.02 -10.83
CA GLU A 80 5.37 -1.14 -11.73
C GLU A 80 4.44 -0.12 -12.38
N ARG A 81 3.28 -0.57 -12.88
CA ARG A 81 2.29 0.31 -13.51
C ARG A 81 1.62 1.29 -12.56
N ARG A 82 1.29 0.88 -11.33
CA ARG A 82 0.40 1.65 -10.43
C ARG A 82 1.14 2.50 -9.41
N PHE A 83 2.40 2.16 -9.11
CA PHE A 83 3.22 2.94 -8.20
C PHE A 83 4.07 3.98 -8.92
N GLU A 84 4.36 3.82 -10.22
CA GLU A 84 5.19 4.77 -10.98
C GLU A 84 4.74 6.23 -10.78
N GLY A 85 5.65 7.06 -10.28
CA GLY A 85 5.44 8.50 -10.11
C GLY A 85 4.52 8.91 -8.95
N VAL A 86 4.01 7.97 -8.14
CA VAL A 86 3.07 8.28 -7.04
C VAL A 86 3.64 9.25 -6.01
N SER A 87 4.96 9.29 -5.82
CA SER A 87 5.64 10.22 -4.92
C SER A 87 5.75 11.66 -5.46
N GLU A 88 5.50 11.86 -6.75
CA GLU A 88 5.61 13.16 -7.41
C GLU A 88 4.39 14.06 -7.11
N ALA A 89 4.65 15.34 -6.85
CA ALA A 89 3.65 16.27 -6.33
C ALA A 89 2.47 16.54 -7.28
N HIS A 90 2.60 16.23 -8.57
CA HIS A 90 1.56 16.45 -9.57
C HIS A 90 0.66 15.21 -9.79
N HIS A 91 1.00 14.07 -9.18
CA HIS A 91 0.38 12.76 -9.40
C HIS A 91 -0.63 12.38 -8.29
N TYR A 92 -1.29 13.37 -7.67
CA TYR A 92 -2.35 13.11 -6.67
C TYR A 92 -3.50 12.25 -7.22
N ALA A 93 -3.79 12.35 -8.51
CA ALA A 93 -4.80 11.52 -9.16
C ALA A 93 -4.38 10.03 -9.17
N ASP A 94 -3.10 9.75 -9.44
CA ASP A 94 -2.58 8.38 -9.53
C ASP A 94 -2.53 7.71 -8.16
N ALA A 95 -2.14 8.47 -7.13
CA ALA A 95 -2.23 8.00 -5.75
C ALA A 95 -3.67 7.62 -5.34
N ARG A 96 -4.67 8.36 -5.84
CA ARG A 96 -6.08 8.06 -5.57
C ARG A 96 -6.53 6.81 -6.31
N VAL A 97 -6.19 6.67 -7.59
CA VAL A 97 -6.51 5.46 -8.38
C VAL A 97 -5.88 4.22 -7.74
N LEU A 98 -4.63 4.31 -7.28
CA LEU A 98 -3.96 3.24 -6.54
C LEU A 98 -4.76 2.85 -5.28
N VAL A 99 -5.19 3.82 -4.47
CA VAL A 99 -5.95 3.56 -3.25
C VAL A 99 -7.33 2.95 -3.52
N GLU A 100 -7.97 3.35 -4.62
CA GLU A 100 -9.27 2.83 -5.03
C GLU A 100 -9.22 1.35 -5.44
N THR A 101 -8.04 0.81 -5.80
CA THR A 101 -7.89 -0.63 -6.12
C THR A 101 -8.13 -1.56 -4.93
N VAL A 102 -8.01 -1.06 -3.70
CA VAL A 102 -8.18 -1.89 -2.50
C VAL A 102 -9.52 -1.57 -1.86
N ARG A 103 -10.44 -2.52 -1.93
CA ARG A 103 -11.76 -2.41 -1.31
C ARG A 103 -11.69 -2.27 0.21
N ASP A 104 -12.71 -1.64 0.78
CA ASP A 104 -12.81 -1.39 2.22
C ASP A 104 -12.90 -2.70 3.01
N GLU A 105 -13.57 -3.72 2.49
CA GLU A 105 -13.67 -5.04 3.13
C GLU A 105 -12.30 -5.71 3.27
N ILE A 106 -11.43 -5.55 2.27
CA ILE A 106 -10.04 -6.03 2.32
C ILE A 106 -9.26 -5.22 3.36
N LEU A 107 -9.42 -3.89 3.35
CA LEU A 107 -8.78 -3.00 4.32
C LEU A 107 -9.28 -3.15 5.75
N MET A 108 -10.34 -3.91 6.02
CA MET A 108 -10.80 -4.22 7.38
C MET A 108 -10.27 -5.56 7.91
N MET A 109 -9.65 -6.40 7.07
CA MET A 109 -9.08 -7.69 7.48
C MET A 109 -7.87 -7.54 8.43
N SER A 110 -7.54 -8.59 9.15
CA SER A 110 -6.31 -8.67 9.95
C SER A 110 -5.06 -8.92 9.08
N PRO A 111 -3.85 -8.61 9.56
CA PRO A 111 -2.61 -8.89 8.81
C PRO A 111 -2.43 -10.38 8.47
N GLY A 112 -2.90 -11.28 9.33
CA GLY A 112 -2.88 -12.72 9.09
C GLY A 112 -3.80 -13.13 7.94
N GLU A 113 -5.04 -12.65 7.92
CA GLU A 113 -5.99 -12.93 6.84
C GLU A 113 -5.49 -12.40 5.48
N ILE A 114 -4.90 -11.19 5.46
CA ILE A 114 -4.29 -10.66 4.24
C ILE A 114 -3.11 -11.51 3.80
N LYS A 115 -2.25 -11.96 4.73
CA LYS A 115 -1.11 -12.83 4.40
C LYS A 115 -1.58 -14.13 3.75
N ASP A 116 -2.55 -14.80 4.36
CA ASP A 116 -3.06 -16.09 3.88
C ASP A 116 -3.76 -15.93 2.53
N ARG A 117 -4.56 -14.87 2.38
CA ARG A 117 -5.26 -14.57 1.13
C ARG A 117 -4.32 -14.16 0.01
N HIS A 118 -3.29 -13.36 0.30
CA HIS A 118 -2.26 -13.01 -0.67
C HIS A 118 -1.52 -14.25 -1.18
N ALA A 119 -1.16 -15.16 -0.28
CA ALA A 119 -0.47 -16.40 -0.65
C ALA A 119 -1.35 -17.32 -1.51
N ALA A 120 -2.67 -17.32 -1.29
CA ALA A 120 -3.61 -18.13 -2.04
C ALA A 120 -3.97 -17.51 -3.41
N ASP A 121 -4.29 -16.23 -3.43
CA ASP A 121 -4.74 -15.47 -4.61
C ASP A 121 -4.59 -13.97 -4.36
N TRP A 122 -3.43 -13.43 -4.71
CA TRP A 122 -3.12 -11.99 -4.58
C TRP A 122 -4.09 -11.11 -5.38
N ALA A 123 -4.55 -11.57 -6.55
CA ALA A 123 -5.43 -10.79 -7.42
C ALA A 123 -6.78 -10.56 -6.74
N SER A 124 -7.24 -11.49 -5.90
CA SER A 124 -8.48 -11.34 -5.13
C SER A 124 -8.48 -10.18 -4.11
N LEU A 125 -7.30 -9.63 -3.79
CA LEU A 125 -7.13 -8.48 -2.90
C LEU A 125 -7.29 -7.13 -3.62
N LEU A 126 -7.28 -7.15 -4.96
CA LEU A 126 -7.22 -5.96 -5.80
C LEU A 126 -8.41 -5.91 -6.78
N GLU A 127 -8.92 -4.71 -7.03
CA GLU A 127 -9.83 -4.44 -8.14
C GLU A 127 -9.01 -4.10 -9.40
N LEU A 128 -8.67 -5.15 -10.13
CA LEU A 128 -7.98 -5.06 -11.41
C LEU A 128 -9.03 -4.86 -12.52
N LEU A 129 -9.26 -3.60 -12.90
CA LEU A 129 -10.06 -3.20 -14.06
C LEU A 129 -9.16 -3.01 -15.29
#